data_AF-A0A151J151-F1
#
_entry.id   AF-A0A151J151-F1
#
_cell.length_a   1.000
_cell.length_b   1.000
_cell.length_c   1.000
_cell.angle_alpha   90.00
_cell.angle_beta   90.00
_cell.angle_gamma   90.00
#
_symmetry.space_group_name_H-M   'P 1'
#
loop_
_entity.id
_entity.type
_entity.pdbx_description
1 polymer ?
#
loop_
_entity_poly.entity_id
_entity_poly.type
_entity_poly.pdbx_seq_one_letter_code
_entity_poly.pdbx_strand_id
1 'polypeptide(L)'
;MDGAQRDGTFFFCVLRSGSARVYLRTTPEVVFQRMQARARKEEDSVPLEYLKQIHEIHDDWLYRRTLFYLPAPVMIIDGDKSLEEMVPQFEKCKDRILNEQADGTTSPRIVLNTKA
;
A
#
# COMPACT_ATOMS: atom_id res chain seq x y z
N MET A 1 1.95 -10.21 -31.71
CA MET A 1 2.43 -10.92 -30.51
C MET A 1 2.02 -10.05 -29.35
N ASP A 2 0.74 -10.11 -28.99
CA ASP A 2 0.10 -9.13 -28.12
C ASP A 2 -0.35 -9.86 -26.85
N GLY A 3 0.58 -9.92 -25.90
CA GLY A 3 0.31 -10.38 -24.54
C GLY A 3 0.03 -9.19 -23.64
N ALA A 4 -0.98 -8.39 -23.96
CA ALA A 4 -1.49 -7.35 -23.05
C ALA A 4 -2.30 -8.05 -21.95
N GLN A 5 -1.62 -8.47 -20.88
CA GLN A 5 -2.28 -9.01 -19.70
C GLN A 5 -3.00 -7.89 -18.95
N ARG A 6 -4.28 -8.17 -18.73
CA ARG A 6 -5.34 -7.33 -18.18
C ARG A 6 -5.14 -6.90 -16.72
N ASP A 7 -5.71 -5.72 -16.45
CA ASP A 7 -6.36 -5.20 -15.24
C ASP A 7 -5.52 -4.74 -14.04
N GLY A 8 -5.84 -3.52 -13.58
CA GLY A 8 -5.57 -3.03 -12.23
C GLY A 8 -4.58 -1.88 -12.16
N THR A 9 -5.11 -0.68 -11.98
CA THR A 9 -4.44 0.58 -11.62
C THR A 9 -3.52 0.34 -10.42
N PHE A 10 -2.21 0.54 -10.60
CA PHE A 10 -1.19 0.21 -9.58
C PHE A 10 -0.48 1.47 -9.13
N PHE A 11 -1.25 2.51 -8.80
CA PHE A 11 -0.65 3.75 -8.33
C PHE A 11 -0.54 3.80 -6.81
N PHE A 12 -1.59 3.36 -6.09
CA PHE A 12 -1.59 3.27 -4.63
C PHE A 12 -2.58 2.15 -4.24
N CYS A 13 -2.08 1.02 -3.74
CA CYS A 13 -2.95 -0.10 -3.35
C CYS A 13 -3.39 0.09 -1.89
N VAL A 14 -4.63 0.55 -1.71
CA VAL A 14 -5.32 0.54 -0.42
C VAL A 14 -6.40 -0.53 -0.48
N LEU A 15 -6.13 -1.70 0.10
CA LEU A 15 -7.12 -2.78 0.17
C LEU A 15 -8.06 -2.52 1.35
N ARG A 16 -9.36 -2.44 1.07
CA ARG A 16 -10.42 -2.31 2.08
C ARG A 16 -11.08 -3.67 2.29
N SER A 17 -10.78 -4.33 3.40
CA SER A 17 -11.59 -5.43 3.94
C SER A 17 -12.39 -4.91 5.14
N GLY A 18 -13.58 -5.44 5.40
CA GLY A 18 -14.59 -4.88 6.32
C GLY A 18 -14.09 -4.42 7.70
N SER A 19 -13.00 -5.01 8.23
CA SER A 19 -12.43 -4.71 9.56
C SER A 19 -11.08 -3.97 9.55
N ALA A 20 -10.36 -3.91 8.42
CA ALA A 20 -8.99 -3.34 8.40
C ALA A 20 -8.59 -2.81 7.01
N ARG A 21 -7.67 -1.83 7.00
CA ARG A 21 -7.09 -1.25 5.78
C ARG A 21 -5.63 -1.65 5.66
N VAL A 22 -5.22 -2.11 4.48
CA VAL A 22 -3.81 -2.38 4.16
C VAL A 22 -3.29 -1.28 3.25
N TYR A 23 -2.23 -0.62 3.66
CA TYR A 23 -1.53 0.42 2.91
C TYR A 23 -0.16 -0.11 2.46
N LEU A 24 -0.02 -0.38 1.17
CA LEU A 24 1.26 -0.74 0.56
C LEU A 24 2.04 0.54 0.24
N ARG A 25 2.98 0.90 1.11
CA ARG A 25 3.75 2.14 1.00
C ARG A 25 4.98 1.92 0.12
N THR A 26 5.04 2.64 -0.99
CA THR A 26 6.15 2.58 -1.97
C THR A 26 6.66 4.01 -2.19
N THR A 27 7.96 4.19 -2.39
CA THR A 27 8.53 5.50 -2.73
C THR A 27 8.10 5.95 -4.14
N PRO A 28 7.86 7.25 -4.38
CA PRO A 28 7.43 7.77 -5.68
C PRO A 28 8.35 7.35 -6.84
N GLU A 29 9.65 7.30 -6.58
CA GLU A 29 10.68 6.92 -7.55
C GLU A 29 10.54 5.46 -7.98
N VAL A 30 10.33 4.55 -7.03
CA VAL A 30 10.12 3.11 -7.32
C VAL A 30 8.80 2.90 -8.06
N VAL A 31 7.73 3.61 -7.69
CA VAL A 31 6.46 3.57 -8.43
C VAL A 31 6.65 4.06 -9.86
N PHE A 32 7.35 5.18 -10.06
CA PHE A 32 7.63 5.74 -11.37
C PHE A 32 8.45 4.79 -12.26
N GLN A 33 9.45 4.11 -11.70
CA GLN A 33 10.21 3.08 -12.42
C GLN A 33 9.34 1.90 -12.81
N ARG A 34 8.49 1.40 -11.90
CA ARG A 34 7.56 0.29 -12.17
C ARG A 34 6.50 0.66 -13.21
N MET A 35 6.03 1.90 -13.19
CA MET A 35 5.10 2.44 -14.18
C MET A 35 5.72 2.41 -15.59
N GLN A 36 6.93 2.97 -15.73
CA GLN A 36 7.66 2.97 -16.99
C GLN A 36 7.95 1.55 -17.50
N ALA A 37 8.35 0.63 -16.61
CA ALA A 37 8.61 -0.77 -16.97
C ALA A 37 7.34 -1.49 -17.48
N ARG A 38 6.15 -1.11 -17.02
CA ARG A 38 4.87 -1.66 -17.48
C ARG A 38 4.42 -1.08 -18.82
N ALA A 39 4.93 0.11 -19.20
CA ALA A 39 4.70 0.77 -20.48
C ALA A 39 3.20 0.90 -20.86
N ARG A 40 2.34 1.21 -19.89
CA ARG A 40 0.90 1.46 -20.14
C ARG A 40 0.72 2.83 -20.78
N LYS A 41 0.04 2.88 -21.93
CA LYS A 41 -0.19 4.13 -22.67
C LYS A 41 -0.96 5.17 -21.86
N GLU A 42 -1.85 4.77 -20.96
CA GLU A 42 -2.59 5.72 -20.11
C GLU A 42 -1.71 6.35 -19.01
N GLU A 43 -0.60 5.70 -18.64
CA GLU A 43 0.27 6.10 -17.52
C GLU A 43 1.49 6.94 -18.00
N ASP A 44 1.79 6.95 -19.30
CA ASP A 44 2.99 7.59 -19.91
C ASP A 44 3.05 9.12 -19.72
N SER A 45 1.89 9.76 -19.56
CA SER A 45 1.81 11.22 -19.36
C SER A 45 1.95 11.66 -17.90
N VAL A 46 2.07 10.73 -16.95
CA VAL A 46 2.04 11.04 -15.52
C VAL A 46 3.44 11.47 -15.04
N PRO A 47 3.64 12.73 -14.61
CA PRO A 47 4.93 13.19 -14.15
C PRO A 47 5.25 12.68 -12.75
N LEU A 48 6.53 12.44 -12.45
CA LEU A 48 7.01 12.04 -11.11
C LEU A 48 6.50 12.98 -10.01
N GLU A 49 6.41 14.29 -10.30
CA GLU A 49 5.94 15.28 -9.33
C GLU A 49 4.50 15.03 -8.88
N TYR A 50 3.64 14.58 -9.80
CA TYR A 50 2.27 14.21 -9.46
C TYR A 50 2.25 13.00 -8.52
N LEU A 51 3.17 12.05 -8.71
CA LEU A 51 3.30 10.88 -7.84
C LEU A 51 3.75 11.26 -6.43
N LYS A 52 4.64 12.24 -6.31
CA LYS A 52 5.06 12.79 -5.01
C LYS A 52 3.90 13.44 -4.28
N GLN A 53 3.09 14.24 -4.96
CA GLN A 53 1.89 14.86 -4.36
C GLN A 53 0.90 13.81 -3.85
N ILE A 54 0.63 12.78 -4.66
CA ILE A 54 -0.23 11.67 -4.25
C ILE A 54 0.37 10.94 -3.05
N HIS A 55 1.68 10.67 -3.05
CA HIS A 55 2.36 10.01 -1.95
C HIS A 55 2.22 10.78 -0.65
N GLU A 56 2.43 12.10 -0.66
CA GLU A 56 2.29 12.91 0.55
C GLU A 56 0.86 12.89 1.09
N ILE A 57 -0.17 12.96 0.24
CA ILE A 57 -1.57 12.87 0.67
C ILE A 57 -1.86 11.51 1.34
N HIS A 58 -1.34 10.42 0.78
CA HIS A 58 -1.53 9.08 1.34
C HIS A 58 -0.73 8.88 2.62
N ASP A 59 0.50 9.39 2.70
CA ASP A 59 1.30 9.34 3.92
C ASP A 59 0.68 10.19 5.02
N ASP A 60 0.21 11.40 4.71
CA ASP A 60 -0.54 12.21 5.68
C ASP A 60 -1.82 11.51 6.16
N TRP A 61 -2.55 10.83 5.27
CA TRP A 61 -3.77 10.16 5.66
C TRP A 61 -3.53 8.85 6.44
N LEU A 62 -2.73 7.94 5.90
CA LEU A 62 -2.62 6.55 6.36
C LEU A 62 -1.44 6.30 7.28
N TYR A 63 -0.34 7.04 7.10
CA TYR A 63 0.89 6.88 7.88
C TYR A 63 0.97 7.85 9.07
N ARG A 64 0.91 9.17 8.80
CA ARG A 64 0.97 10.25 9.78
C ARG A 64 -0.39 10.51 10.46
N ARG A 65 -1.49 10.19 9.77
CA ARG A 65 -2.89 10.32 10.25
C ARG A 65 -3.28 11.75 10.61
N THR A 66 -2.84 12.69 9.79
CA THR A 66 -3.00 14.14 9.96
C THR A 66 -4.18 14.71 9.18
N LEU A 67 -4.64 14.03 8.12
CA LEU A 67 -5.67 14.56 7.21
C LEU A 67 -7.11 14.11 7.53
N PHE A 68 -7.36 12.81 7.72
CA PHE A 68 -8.73 12.29 7.89
C PHE A 68 -8.84 11.25 9.00
N TYR A 69 -10.02 11.19 9.62
CA TYR A 69 -10.35 10.18 10.62
C TYR A 69 -10.33 8.76 10.04
N LEU A 70 -9.73 7.83 10.79
CA LEU A 70 -9.59 6.43 10.42
C LEU A 70 -10.37 5.56 11.42
N PRO A 71 -11.58 5.08 11.09
CA PRO A 71 -12.37 4.24 11.99
C PRO A 71 -11.81 2.82 12.17
N ALA A 72 -10.93 2.37 11.27
CA ALA A 72 -10.40 1.02 11.24
C ALA A 72 -8.86 1.04 11.35
N PRO A 73 -8.25 0.01 11.95
CA PRO A 73 -6.79 -0.11 12.00
C PRO A 73 -6.20 -0.16 10.58
N VAL A 74 -5.10 0.57 10.41
CA VAL A 74 -4.31 0.58 9.18
C VAL A 74 -3.04 -0.24 9.41
N MET A 75 -2.83 -1.24 8.56
CA MET A 75 -1.59 -2.01 8.46
C MET A 75 -0.77 -1.48 7.30
N ILE A 76 0.52 -1.23 7.55
CA ILE A 76 1.43 -0.66 6.57
C ILE A 76 2.42 -1.77 6.16
N ILE A 77 2.56 -1.99 4.86
CA ILE A 77 3.52 -2.93 4.26
C ILE A 77 4.47 -2.12 3.39
N ASP A 78 5.77 -2.42 3.48
CA ASP A 78 6.79 -1.82 2.62
C ASP A 78 6.72 -2.42 1.21
N GLY A 79 6.32 -1.60 0.25
CA GLY A 79 6.16 -1.95 -1.16
C GLY A 79 7.42 -1.78 -2.00
N ASP A 80 8.49 -1.19 -1.46
CA ASP A 80 9.77 -1.04 -2.16
C ASP A 80 10.54 -2.36 -2.21
N LYS A 81 10.23 -3.27 -1.29
CA LYS A 81 10.82 -4.61 -1.16
C LYS A 81 10.43 -5.57 -2.27
N SER A 82 11.18 -6.66 -2.38
CA SER A 82 10.87 -7.73 -3.34
C SER A 82 9.60 -8.49 -2.94
N LEU A 83 9.00 -9.23 -3.88
CA LEU A 83 7.82 -10.04 -3.58
C LEU A 83 8.10 -11.05 -2.46
N GLU A 84 9.28 -11.67 -2.47
CA GLU A 84 9.72 -12.66 -1.48
C GLU A 84 9.75 -12.09 -0.06
N GLU A 85 10.14 -10.83 0.08
CA GLU A 85 10.17 -10.11 1.36
C GLU A 85 8.79 -9.61 1.79
N MET A 86 7.91 -9.30 0.83
CA MET A 86 6.56 -8.80 1.08
C MET A 86 5.56 -9.90 1.44
N VAL A 87 5.66 -11.09 0.82
CA VAL A 87 4.77 -12.23 1.06
C VAL A 87 4.60 -12.57 2.55
N PRO A 88 5.65 -12.72 3.37
CA PRO A 88 5.47 -13.02 4.79
C PRO A 88 4.76 -11.89 5.57
N GLN A 89 4.97 -10.62 5.17
CA GLN A 89 4.25 -9.49 5.78
C GLN A 89 2.77 -9.50 5.39
N PHE A 90 2.47 -9.83 4.13
CA PHE A 90 1.11 -9.95 3.64
C PHE A 90 0.36 -11.10 4.31
N GLU A 91 0.99 -12.27 4.45
CA GLU A 91 0.43 -13.42 5.17
C GLU A 91 0.13 -13.07 6.63
N LYS A 92 1.05 -12.41 7.32
CA LYS A 92 0.82 -11.90 8.68
C LYS A 92 -0.32 -10.89 8.75
N CYS A 93 -0.48 -10.02 7.75
CA CYS A 93 -1.65 -9.13 7.66
C CYS A 93 -2.93 -9.93 7.46
N LYS A 94 -2.92 -10.88 6.52
CA LYS A 94 -4.05 -11.73 6.16
C LYS A 94 -4.56 -12.50 7.37
N ASP A 95 -3.68 -13.16 8.12
CA ASP A 95 -4.06 -13.89 9.33
C ASP A 95 -4.70 -12.98 10.37
N ARG A 96 -4.23 -11.74 10.51
CA ARG A 96 -4.79 -10.77 11.46
C ARG A 96 -6.12 -10.19 11.01
N ILE A 97 -6.36 -10.10 9.70
CA ILE A 97 -7.65 -9.69 9.13
C ILE A 97 -8.67 -10.83 9.27
N LEU A 98 -8.24 -12.08 9.05
CA LEU A 98 -9.14 -13.23 8.97
C LEU A 98 -9.38 -13.92 10.32
N ASN A 99 -8.42 -13.89 11.24
CA ASN A 99 -8.48 -14.60 12.52
C ASN A 99 -8.73 -13.66 13.71
N GLU A 100 -9.59 -12.64 13.57
CA GLU A 100 -9.98 -11.74 14.68
C GLU A 100 -10.11 -12.48 16.02
N GLN A 101 -9.06 -12.45 16.85
CA GLN A 101 -9.18 -12.64 18.28
C GLN A 101 -9.28 -11.23 18.83
N ALA A 102 -10.47 -10.92 19.34
CA ALA A 102 -10.75 -9.72 20.10
C ALA A 102 -9.94 -9.72 21.40
N ASP A 103 -8.65 -9.42 21.32
CA ASP A 103 -7.96 -8.87 22.47
C ASP A 103 -8.31 -7.37 22.50
N GLY A 104 -8.99 -6.98 23.57
CA GLY A 104 -9.50 -5.63 23.86
C GLY A 104 -8.43 -4.55 24.03
N THR A 105 -7.33 -4.63 23.29
CA THR A 105 -6.30 -3.59 23.25
C THR A 105 -6.41 -2.86 21.91
N THR A 106 -7.40 -1.96 21.83
CA THR A 106 -7.65 -1.07 20.68
C THR A 106 -6.52 -0.04 20.55
N SER A 107 -5.34 -0.48 20.11
CA SER A 107 -4.31 0.43 19.61
C SER A 107 -4.59 0.68 18.13
N PRO A 108 -4.95 1.91 17.72
CA PRO A 108 -5.32 2.19 16.34
C PRO A 108 -4.14 2.04 15.37
N ARG A 109 -2.90 1.91 15.88
CA ARG A 109 -1.66 1.84 15.11
C ARG A 109 -1.03 0.44 15.23
N ILE A 110 -1.12 -0.36 14.18
CA ILE A 110 -0.25 -1.53 14.03
C ILE A 110 0.66 -1.31 12.83
N VAL A 111 1.86 -0.79 13.10
CA VAL A 111 2.94 -0.76 12.11
C VAL A 111 3.62 -2.12 12.16
N LEU A 112 3.52 -2.89 11.09
CA LEU A 112 4.33 -4.11 10.94
C LEU A 112 5.72 -3.72 10.42
N ASN A 113 6.46 -2.95 11.21
CA ASN A 113 7.84 -2.64 10.91
C ASN A 113 8.72 -3.70 11.55
N THR A 114 9.26 -4.63 10.76
CA THR A 114 10.52 -5.29 11.11
C THR A 114 11.66 -4.45 10.53
N LYS A 115 12.30 -3.66 11.40
CA LYS A 115 13.67 -3.21 11.17
C LYS A 115 14.57 -4.44 11.29
N ALA A 116 15.22 -4.79 10.19
CA ALA A 116 16.60 -5.25 10.04
C ALA A 116 16.72 -5.83 8.63
#